data_AF-A0A250VWA6-F1
#
_entry.id   AF-A0A250VWA6-F1
#
_cell.length_a   1.000
_cell.length_b   1.000
_cell.length_c   1.000
_cell.angle_alpha   90.00
_cell.angle_beta   90.00
_cell.angle_gamma   90.00
#
_symmetry.space_group_name_H-M   'P 1'
#
loop_
_entity.id
_entity.type
_entity.pdbx_description
1 polymer ?
#
loop_
_entity_poly.entity_id
_entity_poly.type
_entity_poly.pdbx_seq_one_letter_code
_entity_poly.pdbx_strand_id
1 'polypeptide(L)'
;MNTNGTGVESLELIVVVAVGVLAMGWLSRRTGLSEPLLLLGVGCLVGLTPPFAGFALSPDVVLFLFLPALLYWEALTSSVREIRNNFRSIALQATGLVLATAVAVAAVAHALGYSLPIAFVLGAVLAPTDAAAVAAVAKAMPRRILTVLRAESLLNDGTALVLLAVTIEVVTDERPFSWSGTALAFVESYAGGIVIGSAIALLLIPVRRRLPETLLHSVLSVATPFLAYLPAELLHVSGVLAVVTCGLVTTRFGPRVIGSDARIQAIAFWEVASYLLNSALFILVGIQLPAAVRALTSVSLAQAAIAACAVSVAVIGTRLLWFYSVPYLVRFLDRRPQQRDRRITAPQRLPLAWAGMRGAISLAAALTVPAVTAEGHVVEQRDAVVFITAVVIVVTLTFLGPTLPTVVRRARFPEDEVKTAELTLARCHMSSAALRALPELARRLGVPEAAALRMAQDIEDRRAPAPGATRRRESMRRLELALLQVERDTLRDLRDAGRIDDIVLRTVQEVLDVEEVRLGRKAHHATAESSQDDPARS
;
A
#
# COMPACT_ATOMS: atom_id res chain seq x y z
N MET A 1 3.66 9.08 37.83
CA MET A 1 2.51 8.16 37.82
C MET A 1 1.25 8.93 38.15
N ASN A 2 0.51 9.37 37.13
CA ASN A 2 -0.86 9.89 37.23
C ASN A 2 -1.72 9.03 36.30
N THR A 3 -2.36 8.00 36.84
CA THR A 3 -3.10 6.98 36.06
C THR A 3 -4.56 7.33 35.77
N ASN A 4 -5.01 8.54 36.16
CA ASN A 4 -6.37 9.01 35.89
C ASN A 4 -6.50 9.84 34.59
N GLY A 5 -5.39 10.16 33.91
CA GLY A 5 -5.37 10.99 32.68
C GLY A 5 -5.37 10.21 31.36
N THR A 6 -4.95 8.94 31.35
CA THR A 6 -4.65 8.21 30.10
C THR A 6 -5.88 7.87 29.25
N GLY A 7 -7.03 7.60 29.88
CA GLY A 7 -8.25 7.24 29.16
C GLY A 7 -8.91 8.42 28.44
N VAL A 8 -8.95 9.59 29.09
CA VAL A 8 -9.51 10.82 28.52
C VAL A 8 -8.59 11.36 27.43
N GLU A 9 -7.27 11.39 27.66
CA GLU A 9 -6.27 11.78 26.65
C GLU A 9 -6.33 10.87 25.40
N SER A 10 -6.54 9.57 25.58
CA SER A 10 -6.71 8.63 24.45
C SER A 10 -8.00 8.89 23.66
N LEU A 11 -9.11 9.20 24.35
CA LEU A 11 -10.36 9.55 23.70
C LEU A 11 -10.26 10.89 22.97
N GLU A 12 -9.65 11.90 23.59
CA GLU A 12 -9.38 13.20 22.98
C GLU A 12 -8.55 13.04 21.71
N LEU A 13 -7.52 12.19 21.72
CA LEU A 13 -6.71 11.89 20.54
C LEU A 13 -7.55 11.28 19.41
N ILE A 14 -8.40 10.30 19.72
CA ILE A 14 -9.31 9.68 18.73
C ILE A 14 -10.23 10.74 18.13
N VAL A 15 -10.81 11.62 18.95
CA VAL A 15 -11.68 12.71 18.48
C VAL A 15 -10.91 13.69 17.60
N VAL A 16 -9.71 14.11 18.02
CA VAL A 16 -8.84 14.99 17.23
C VAL A 16 -8.51 14.36 15.88
N VAL A 17 -8.15 13.09 15.85
CA VAL A 17 -7.86 12.37 14.61
C VAL A 17 -9.12 12.33 13.74
N ALA A 18 -10.26 11.88 14.26
CA ALA A 18 -11.49 11.77 13.49
C ALA A 18 -11.96 13.12 12.92
N VAL A 19 -12.01 14.16 13.75
CA VAL A 19 -12.41 15.51 13.33
C VAL A 19 -11.40 16.11 12.37
N GLY A 20 -10.10 15.94 12.63
CA GLY A 20 -9.01 16.41 11.77
C GLY A 20 -9.07 15.79 10.38
N VAL A 21 -9.26 14.47 10.29
CA VAL A 21 -9.45 13.74 9.02
C VAL A 21 -10.65 14.28 8.25
N LEU A 22 -11.81 14.42 8.92
CA LEU A 22 -13.04 14.91 8.28
C LEU A 22 -12.88 16.35 7.78
N ALA A 23 -12.38 17.25 8.63
CA ALA A 23 -12.24 18.67 8.32
C ALA A 23 -11.19 18.91 7.22
N MET A 24 -10.02 18.28 7.33
CA MET A 24 -8.92 18.45 6.37
C MET A 24 -9.20 17.74 5.05
N GLY A 25 -9.87 16.58 5.07
CA GLY A 25 -10.32 15.92 3.84
C GLY A 25 -11.34 16.77 3.07
N TRP A 26 -12.28 17.41 3.78
CA TRP A 26 -13.20 18.38 3.16
C TRP A 26 -12.46 19.61 2.63
N LEU A 27 -11.53 20.17 3.40
CA LEU A 27 -10.76 21.35 3.01
C LEU A 27 -9.84 21.07 1.81
N SER A 28 -9.20 19.91 1.76
CA SER A 28 -8.37 19.45 0.65
C SER A 28 -9.16 19.43 -0.65
N ARG A 29 -10.38 18.87 -0.65
CA ARG A 29 -11.25 18.86 -1.83
C ARG A 29 -11.68 20.25 -2.28
N ARG A 30 -11.86 21.18 -1.34
CA ARG A 30 -12.27 22.56 -1.64
C ARG A 30 -11.12 23.43 -2.16
N THR A 31 -9.91 23.26 -1.63
CA THR A 31 -8.74 24.12 -1.91
C THR A 31 -7.79 23.52 -2.94
N GLY A 32 -7.87 22.21 -3.19
CA GLY A 32 -6.91 21.48 -4.03
C GLY A 32 -5.55 21.24 -3.37
N LEU A 33 -5.38 21.60 -2.08
CA LEU A 33 -4.16 21.35 -1.32
C LEU A 33 -4.00 19.85 -1.00
N SER A 34 -2.75 19.42 -0.85
CA SER A 34 -2.42 18.04 -0.47
C SER A 34 -2.99 17.73 0.93
N GLU A 35 -3.82 16.70 1.02
CA GLU A 35 -4.41 16.26 2.28
C GLU A 35 -3.36 15.88 3.34
N PRO A 36 -2.31 15.08 3.03
CA PRO A 36 -1.21 14.84 3.96
C PRO A 36 -0.58 16.10 4.56
N LEU A 37 -0.44 17.17 3.78
CA LEU A 37 0.12 18.44 4.26
C LEU A 37 -0.82 19.15 5.24
N LEU A 38 -2.12 19.16 4.94
CA LEU A 38 -3.12 19.75 5.82
C LEU A 38 -3.21 18.99 7.15
N LEU A 39 -3.20 17.66 7.10
CA LEU A 39 -3.22 16.80 8.28
C LEU A 39 -1.98 16.98 9.15
N LEU A 40 -0.80 17.04 8.54
CA LEU A 40 0.46 17.32 9.23
C LEU A 40 0.43 18.70 9.92
N GLY A 41 -0.07 19.72 9.21
CA GLY A 41 -0.21 21.08 9.72
C GLY A 41 -1.16 21.16 10.92
N VAL A 42 -2.33 20.55 10.84
CA VAL A 42 -3.27 20.47 11.97
C VAL A 42 -2.68 19.69 13.14
N GLY A 43 -2.00 18.56 12.88
CA GLY A 43 -1.29 17.82 13.91
C GLY A 43 -0.27 18.69 14.64
N CYS A 44 0.52 19.49 13.91
CA CYS A 44 1.48 20.43 14.49
C CYS A 44 0.80 21.48 15.37
N LEU A 45 -0.31 22.07 14.91
CA LEU A 45 -1.09 23.02 15.71
C LEU A 45 -1.63 22.39 16.99
N VAL A 46 -2.12 21.14 16.91
CA VAL A 46 -2.58 20.38 18.08
C VAL A 46 -1.41 20.08 19.03
N GLY A 47 -0.24 19.66 18.53
CA GLY A 47 0.94 19.35 19.35
C GLY A 47 1.57 20.56 20.06
N LEU A 48 1.15 21.78 19.71
CA LEU A 48 1.48 23.00 20.45
C LEU A 48 0.55 23.25 21.65
N THR A 49 -0.61 22.59 21.71
CA THR A 49 -1.55 22.75 22.82
C THR A 49 -1.09 21.97 24.06
N PRO A 50 -1.37 22.45 25.29
CA PRO A 50 -0.93 21.81 26.51
C PRO A 50 -1.30 20.32 26.66
N PRO A 51 -2.52 19.86 26.29
CA PRO A 51 -2.90 18.44 26.44
C PRO A 51 -2.02 17.49 25.62
N PHE A 52 -1.57 17.92 24.44
CA PHE A 52 -0.79 17.09 23.52
C PHE A 52 0.71 17.45 23.49
N ALA A 53 1.15 18.42 24.29
CA ALA A 53 2.53 18.89 24.27
C ALA A 53 3.55 17.82 24.68
N GLY A 54 3.13 16.88 25.55
CA GLY A 54 3.91 15.72 25.99
C GLY A 54 3.58 14.42 25.26
N PHE A 55 2.73 14.46 24.22
CA PHE A 55 2.36 13.27 23.48
C PHE A 55 3.60 12.66 22.79
N ALA A 56 3.78 11.36 22.98
CA ALA A 56 4.82 10.58 22.32
C ALA A 56 4.19 9.38 21.63
N LEU A 57 4.30 9.33 20.30
CA LEU A 57 3.86 8.19 19.51
C LEU A 57 4.77 6.99 19.83
N SER A 58 4.18 5.91 20.35
CA SER A 58 4.95 4.67 20.59
C SER A 58 5.37 4.05 19.24
N PRO A 59 6.66 3.71 19.06
CA PRO A 59 7.13 3.02 17.86
C PRO A 59 6.40 1.69 17.64
N ASP A 60 6.14 0.97 18.73
CA ASP A 60 5.47 -0.33 18.73
C ASP A 60 4.07 -0.23 18.13
N VAL A 61 3.35 0.86 18.41
CA VAL A 61 2.02 1.08 17.81
C VAL A 61 2.16 1.22 16.29
N VAL A 62 3.14 1.96 15.79
CA VAL A 62 3.31 2.09 14.34
C VAL A 62 3.76 0.78 13.70
N LEU A 63 4.75 0.11 14.29
CA LEU A 63 5.34 -1.13 13.75
C LEU A 63 4.40 -2.33 13.83
N PHE A 64 3.66 -2.48 14.92
CA PHE A 64 2.83 -3.66 15.17
C PHE A 64 1.35 -3.46 14.81
N LEU A 65 0.85 -2.22 14.75
CA LEU A 65 -0.56 -1.95 14.39
C LEU A 65 -0.71 -1.35 12.99
N PHE A 66 -0.07 -0.21 12.73
CA PHE A 66 -0.27 0.53 11.48
C PHE A 66 0.40 -0.14 10.29
N LEU A 67 1.68 -0.46 10.42
CA LEU A 67 2.51 -0.93 9.32
C LEU A 67 2.01 -2.26 8.73
N PRO A 68 1.66 -3.31 9.50
CA PRO A 68 1.18 -4.56 8.94
C PRO A 68 -0.14 -4.36 8.17
N ALA A 69 -1.05 -3.55 8.70
CA ALA A 69 -2.32 -3.27 8.05
C ALA A 69 -2.16 -2.48 6.74
N LEU A 70 -1.33 -1.43 6.75
CA LEU A 70 -1.08 -0.60 5.56
C LEU A 70 -0.37 -1.39 4.46
N LEU A 71 0.72 -2.08 4.79
CA LEU A 71 1.49 -2.87 3.83
C LEU A 71 0.65 -4.00 3.22
N TYR A 72 -0.20 -4.64 4.02
CA TYR A 72 -1.07 -5.69 3.51
C TYR A 72 -2.07 -5.14 2.49
N TRP A 73 -2.68 -3.99 2.76
CA TRP A 73 -3.58 -3.36 1.79
C TRP A 73 -2.85 -2.91 0.51
N GLU A 74 -1.65 -2.35 0.64
CA GLU A 74 -0.84 -1.97 -0.51
C GLU A 74 -0.41 -3.18 -1.34
N ALA A 75 -0.04 -4.30 -0.70
CA ALA A 75 0.25 -5.55 -1.37
C ALA A 75 -1.00 -6.14 -2.05
N LEU A 76 -2.17 -6.07 -1.38
CA LEU A 76 -3.44 -6.53 -1.92
C LEU A 76 -3.89 -5.74 -3.14
N THR A 77 -3.52 -4.47 -3.28
CA THR A 77 -3.90 -3.58 -4.39
C THR A 77 -2.82 -3.43 -5.47
N SER A 78 -1.69 -4.13 -5.31
CA SER A 78 -0.58 -4.15 -6.26
C SER A 78 -0.78 -5.16 -7.40
N SER A 79 -0.15 -4.89 -8.55
CA SER A 79 -0.15 -5.80 -9.71
C SER A 79 1.06 -6.73 -9.69
N VAL A 80 0.83 -8.02 -9.45
CA VAL A 80 1.89 -9.04 -9.44
C VAL A 80 2.54 -9.16 -10.81
N ARG A 81 1.75 -9.03 -11.88
CA ARG A 81 2.26 -9.02 -13.26
C ARG A 81 3.23 -7.85 -13.50
N GLU A 82 2.85 -6.64 -13.09
CA GLU A 82 3.73 -5.47 -13.27
C GLU A 82 4.97 -5.53 -12.39
N ILE A 83 4.85 -6.04 -11.15
CA ILE A 83 6.01 -6.29 -10.28
C ILE A 83 6.97 -7.26 -10.96
N ARG A 84 6.49 -8.40 -11.48
CA ARG A 84 7.32 -9.39 -12.17
C ARG A 84 7.97 -8.81 -13.43
N ASN A 85 7.21 -8.07 -14.24
CA ASN A 85 7.71 -7.49 -15.49
C ASN A 85 8.80 -6.43 -15.24
N ASN A 86 8.73 -5.73 -14.10
CA ASN A 86 9.65 -4.65 -13.72
C ASN A 86 10.57 -5.02 -12.55
N PHE A 87 10.66 -6.31 -12.19
CA PHE A 87 11.29 -6.78 -10.95
C PHE A 87 12.71 -6.27 -10.78
N ARG A 88 13.52 -6.29 -11.86
CA ARG A 88 14.90 -5.77 -11.82
C ARG A 88 14.95 -4.28 -11.44
N SER A 89 14.07 -3.46 -12.02
CA SER A 89 14.02 -2.03 -11.73
C SER A 89 13.53 -1.77 -10.32
N ILE A 90 12.50 -2.52 -9.89
CA ILE A 90 11.94 -2.41 -8.55
C ILE A 90 12.97 -2.84 -7.51
N ALA A 91 13.62 -4.00 -7.66
CA ALA A 91 14.66 -4.46 -6.75
C ALA A 91 15.86 -3.50 -6.68
N LEU A 92 16.27 -2.96 -7.82
CA LEU A 92 17.35 -1.97 -7.87
C LEU A 92 16.99 -0.68 -7.12
N GLN A 93 15.73 -0.25 -7.15
CA GLN A 93 15.26 0.91 -6.40
C GLN A 93 15.01 0.57 -4.92
N ALA A 94 14.28 -0.49 -4.64
CA ALA A 94 13.91 -0.94 -3.29
C ALA A 94 15.07 -1.46 -2.45
N THR A 95 16.24 -1.75 -3.04
CA THR A 95 17.45 -2.15 -2.30
C THR A 95 18.63 -1.26 -2.64
N GLY A 96 18.96 -1.11 -3.92
CA GLY A 96 20.14 -0.33 -4.35
C GLY A 96 20.04 1.15 -4.00
N LEU A 97 18.94 1.81 -4.35
CA LEU A 97 18.73 3.23 -4.00
C LEU A 97 18.59 3.43 -2.49
N VAL A 98 18.00 2.48 -1.76
CA VAL A 98 17.86 2.53 -0.30
C VAL A 98 19.23 2.54 0.36
N LEU A 99 20.09 1.59 0.00
CA LEU A 99 21.47 1.52 0.50
C LEU A 99 22.28 2.76 0.09
N ALA A 100 22.15 3.20 -1.16
CA ALA A 100 22.83 4.42 -1.63
C ALA A 100 22.38 5.66 -0.87
N THR A 101 21.08 5.78 -0.57
CA THR A 101 20.53 6.90 0.20
C THR A 101 21.01 6.84 1.65
N ALA A 102 20.97 5.66 2.27
CA ALA A 102 21.44 5.47 3.64
C ALA A 102 22.93 5.83 3.79
N VAL A 103 23.79 5.36 2.89
CA VAL A 103 25.22 5.69 2.89
C VAL A 103 25.46 7.18 2.64
N ALA A 104 24.74 7.79 1.68
CA ALA A 104 24.88 9.22 1.41
C ALA A 104 24.47 10.09 2.61
N VAL A 105 23.35 9.75 3.26
CA VAL A 105 22.90 10.43 4.47
C VAL A 105 23.88 10.23 5.62
N ALA A 106 24.37 9.00 5.82
CA ALA A 106 25.36 8.70 6.85
C ALA A 106 26.66 9.49 6.63
N ALA A 107 27.16 9.55 5.38
CA ALA A 107 28.35 10.32 5.06
C ALA A 107 28.17 11.82 5.35
N VAL A 108 27.01 12.39 4.97
CA VAL A 108 26.70 13.81 5.22
C VAL A 108 26.54 14.09 6.72
N ALA A 109 25.83 13.24 7.46
CA ALA A 109 25.66 13.40 8.90
C ALA A 109 27.00 13.26 9.63
N HIS A 110 27.81 12.26 9.29
CA HIS A 110 29.11 12.07 9.91
C HIS A 110 30.05 13.26 9.66
N ALA A 111 30.05 13.81 8.43
CA ALA A 111 30.81 15.01 8.10
C ALA A 111 30.38 16.26 8.90
N LEU A 112 29.16 16.27 9.45
CA LEU A 112 28.61 17.34 10.29
C LEU A 112 28.78 17.09 11.79
N GLY A 113 29.57 16.07 12.17
CA GLY A 113 29.94 15.79 13.56
C GLY A 113 29.04 14.80 14.29
N TYR A 114 28.16 14.10 13.59
CA TYR A 114 27.40 12.99 14.19
C TYR A 114 28.27 11.74 14.27
N SER A 115 28.08 10.95 15.33
CA SER A 115 28.79 9.67 15.47
C SER A 115 28.45 8.74 14.31
N LEU A 116 29.40 7.88 13.91
CA LEU A 116 29.21 6.99 12.77
C LEU A 116 27.97 6.08 12.93
N PRO A 117 27.70 5.46 14.11
CA PRO A 117 26.50 4.66 14.32
C PRO A 117 25.21 5.47 14.14
N ILE A 118 25.12 6.67 14.74
CA ILE A 118 23.96 7.56 14.61
C ILE A 118 23.76 8.03 13.16
N ALA A 119 24.84 8.31 12.45
CA ALA A 119 24.79 8.69 11.05
C ALA A 119 24.21 7.56 10.17
N PHE A 120 24.59 6.31 10.41
CA PHE A 120 23.97 5.16 9.74
C PHE A 120 22.51 4.98 10.12
N VAL A 121 22.12 5.21 11.39
CA VAL A 121 20.71 5.14 11.82
C VAL A 121 19.91 6.16 11.04
N LEU A 122 20.39 7.40 10.97
CA LEU A 122 19.73 8.46 10.23
C LEU A 122 19.58 8.09 8.75
N GLY A 123 20.59 7.45 8.17
CA GLY A 123 20.54 6.92 6.82
C GLY A 123 19.47 5.85 6.62
N ALA A 124 19.39 4.87 7.52
CA ALA A 124 18.39 3.80 7.47
C ALA A 124 16.96 4.35 7.60
N VAL A 125 16.75 5.29 8.51
CA VAL A 125 15.46 5.92 8.80
C VAL A 125 14.92 6.76 7.64
N LEU A 126 15.81 7.42 6.89
CA LEU A 126 15.45 8.37 5.81
C LEU A 126 15.54 7.80 4.39
N ALA A 127 16.03 6.57 4.25
CA ALA A 127 16.03 5.85 2.98
C ALA A 127 14.63 5.47 2.43
N PRO A 128 13.61 5.11 3.26
CA PRO A 128 12.30 4.77 2.75
C PRO A 128 11.56 5.99 2.18
N THR A 129 10.71 5.72 1.20
CA THR A 129 9.89 6.73 0.50
C THR A 129 8.43 6.35 0.61
N ASP A 130 7.55 7.34 0.72
CA ASP A 130 6.12 7.17 0.92
C ASP A 130 5.35 7.33 -0.40
N ALA A 131 4.98 6.20 -1.01
CA ALA A 131 4.16 6.21 -2.23
C ALA A 131 2.70 6.63 -1.99
N ALA A 132 2.17 6.55 -0.77
CA ALA A 132 0.81 6.98 -0.47
C ALA A 132 0.71 8.51 -0.57
N ALA A 133 1.67 9.23 0.00
CA ALA A 133 1.80 10.69 -0.16
C ALA A 133 1.92 11.09 -1.64
N VAL A 134 2.68 10.33 -2.43
CA VAL A 134 2.82 10.54 -3.89
C VAL A 134 1.50 10.35 -4.60
N ALA A 135 0.80 9.25 -4.33
CA ALA A 135 -0.46 8.93 -4.98
C ALA A 135 -1.55 9.96 -4.68
N ALA A 136 -1.54 10.57 -3.49
CA ALA A 136 -2.48 11.62 -3.12
C ALA A 136 -2.34 12.88 -4.00
N VAL A 137 -1.11 13.18 -4.44
CA VAL A 137 -0.78 14.45 -5.10
C VAL A 137 -0.55 14.28 -6.61
N ALA A 138 -0.04 13.14 -7.07
CA ALA A 138 0.31 12.88 -8.47
C ALA A 138 -0.83 12.21 -9.27
N LYS A 139 -2.06 12.72 -9.17
CA LYS A 139 -3.25 12.12 -9.82
C LYS A 139 -3.18 12.04 -11.34
N ALA A 140 -2.41 12.92 -11.98
CA ALA A 140 -2.21 12.95 -13.44
C ALA A 140 -1.14 11.96 -13.94
N MET A 141 -0.47 11.24 -13.04
CA MET A 141 0.53 10.25 -13.40
C MET A 141 -0.16 8.97 -13.92
N PRO A 142 0.35 8.32 -14.98
CA PRO A 142 -0.19 7.05 -15.46
C PRO A 142 -0.27 6.01 -14.35
N ARG A 143 -1.34 5.22 -14.34
CA ARG A 143 -1.59 4.23 -13.28
C ARG A 143 -0.48 3.20 -13.20
N ARG A 144 0.08 2.81 -14.34
CA ARG A 144 1.23 1.89 -14.39
C ARG A 144 2.44 2.43 -13.64
N ILE A 145 2.73 3.72 -13.79
CA ILE A 145 3.86 4.36 -13.10
C ILE A 145 3.60 4.43 -11.60
N LEU A 146 2.38 4.83 -11.19
CA LEU A 146 1.97 4.80 -9.78
C LEU A 146 2.05 3.39 -9.19
N THR A 147 1.73 2.36 -9.97
CA THR A 147 1.83 0.95 -9.53
C THR A 147 3.28 0.55 -9.29
N VAL A 148 4.20 0.96 -10.16
CA VAL A 148 5.64 0.69 -9.97
C VAL A 148 6.17 1.45 -8.76
N LEU A 149 5.79 2.72 -8.57
CA LEU A 149 6.19 3.51 -7.40
C LEU A 149 5.66 2.92 -6.09
N ARG A 150 4.43 2.41 -6.06
CA ARG A 150 3.88 1.70 -4.90
C ARG A 150 4.65 0.41 -4.61
N ALA A 151 4.96 -0.37 -5.65
CA ALA A 151 5.76 -1.58 -5.48
C ALA A 151 7.20 -1.28 -5.02
N GLU A 152 7.80 -0.18 -5.49
CA GLU A 152 9.08 0.33 -4.98
C GLU A 152 8.99 0.63 -3.49
N SER A 153 8.02 1.45 -3.07
CA SER A 153 7.77 1.85 -1.68
C SER A 153 7.56 0.64 -0.76
N LEU A 154 6.70 -0.28 -1.17
CA LEU A 154 6.36 -1.50 -0.42
C LEU A 154 7.59 -2.35 -0.06
N LEU A 155 8.53 -2.48 -1.00
CA LEU A 155 9.76 -3.25 -0.79
C LEU A 155 10.87 -2.41 -0.14
N ASN A 156 10.88 -1.10 -0.39
CA ASN A 156 11.81 -0.15 0.23
C ASN A 156 11.62 -0.11 1.75
N ASP A 157 10.37 -0.02 2.22
CA ASP A 157 10.06 -0.01 3.66
C ASP A 157 10.61 -1.24 4.37
N GLY A 158 10.52 -2.42 3.73
CA GLY A 158 11.12 -3.65 4.24
C GLY A 158 12.63 -3.60 4.31
N THR A 159 13.30 -3.16 3.23
CA THR A 159 14.76 -3.02 3.19
C THR A 159 15.25 -2.01 4.23
N ALA A 160 14.56 -0.88 4.39
CA ALA A 160 14.91 0.17 5.34
C ALA A 160 14.80 -0.29 6.79
N LEU A 161 13.75 -1.03 7.16
CA LEU A 161 13.59 -1.57 8.51
C LEU A 161 14.59 -2.67 8.84
N VAL A 162 14.95 -3.52 7.86
CA VAL A 162 16.06 -4.48 8.05
C VAL A 162 17.38 -3.73 8.27
N LEU A 163 17.65 -2.69 7.47
CA LEU A 163 18.85 -1.87 7.64
C LEU A 163 18.86 -1.16 9.00
N LEU A 164 17.70 -0.69 9.47
CA LEU A 164 17.55 -0.08 10.79
C LEU A 164 17.84 -1.07 11.91
N ALA A 165 17.28 -2.28 11.86
CA ALA A 165 17.53 -3.31 12.87
C ALA A 165 19.03 -3.62 12.98
N VAL A 166 19.70 -3.84 11.85
CA VAL A 166 21.15 -4.02 11.79
C VAL A 166 21.90 -2.83 12.39
N THR A 167 21.47 -1.60 12.08
CA THR A 167 22.18 -0.41 12.57
C THR A 167 21.96 -0.20 14.06
N ILE A 168 20.78 -0.53 14.59
CA ILE A 168 20.51 -0.49 16.04
C ILE A 168 21.39 -1.50 16.77
N GLU A 169 21.55 -2.73 16.27
CA GLU A 169 22.48 -3.71 16.86
C GLU A 169 23.93 -3.18 16.97
N VAL A 170 24.35 -2.36 16.01
CA VAL A 170 25.67 -1.71 16.01
C VAL A 170 25.72 -0.54 16.99
N VAL A 171 24.63 0.22 17.14
CA VAL A 171 24.54 1.34 18.10
C VAL A 171 24.48 0.85 19.55
N THR A 172 23.88 -0.31 19.79
CA THR A 172 23.76 -0.89 21.13
C THR A 172 24.96 -1.74 21.55
N ASP A 173 26.00 -1.83 20.71
CA ASP A 173 27.21 -2.65 20.90
C ASP A 173 26.91 -4.16 21.13
N GLU A 174 25.73 -4.64 20.75
CA GLU A 174 25.34 -6.05 20.90
C GLU A 174 26.16 -6.98 20.01
N ARG A 175 26.71 -6.45 18.91
CA ARG A 175 27.61 -7.19 18.00
C ARG A 175 28.73 -6.29 17.47
N PRO A 176 30.00 -6.77 17.41
CA PRO A 176 31.05 -6.05 16.72
C PRO A 176 30.73 -5.95 15.23
N PHE A 177 30.88 -4.75 14.67
CA PHE A 177 30.57 -4.49 13.27
C PHE A 177 31.45 -5.35 12.35
N SER A 178 30.80 -6.17 11.50
CA SER A 178 31.49 -6.92 10.44
C SER A 178 30.67 -6.89 9.15
N TRP A 179 31.33 -6.56 8.03
CA TRP A 179 30.67 -6.46 6.72
C TRP A 179 30.00 -7.76 6.28
N SER A 180 30.66 -8.90 6.53
CA SER A 180 30.13 -10.22 6.18
C SER A 180 28.96 -10.63 7.07
N GLY A 181 29.05 -10.41 8.38
CA GLY A 181 27.98 -10.71 9.33
C GLY A 181 26.73 -9.87 9.07
N THR A 182 26.90 -8.58 8.85
CA THR A 182 25.81 -7.66 8.49
C THR A 182 25.15 -8.06 7.16
N ALA A 183 25.94 -8.40 6.14
CA ALA A 183 25.39 -8.83 4.86
C ALA A 183 24.61 -10.16 4.97
N LEU A 184 25.10 -11.11 5.76
CA LEU A 184 24.42 -12.38 6.00
C LEU A 184 23.11 -12.18 6.77
N ALA A 185 23.14 -11.42 7.87
CA ALA A 185 21.95 -11.10 8.65
C ALA A 185 20.87 -10.41 7.82
N PHE A 186 21.28 -9.49 6.93
CA PHE A 186 20.38 -8.85 5.97
C PHE A 186 19.70 -9.89 5.06
N VAL A 187 20.47 -10.80 4.47
CA VAL A 187 19.94 -11.84 3.55
C VAL A 187 19.03 -12.83 4.30
N GLU A 188 19.42 -13.25 5.50
CA GLU A 188 18.63 -14.16 6.35
C GLU A 188 17.29 -13.53 6.73
N SER A 189 17.30 -12.26 7.18
CA SER A 189 16.07 -11.53 7.52
C SER A 189 15.15 -11.37 6.30
N TYR A 190 15.72 -11.07 5.12
CA TYR A 190 14.97 -10.92 3.87
C TYR A 190 14.34 -12.24 3.40
N ALA A 191 15.14 -13.31 3.35
CA ALA A 191 14.70 -14.63 2.94
C ALA A 191 13.67 -15.22 3.92
N GLY A 192 13.92 -15.09 5.22
CA GLY A 192 13.02 -15.54 6.29
C GLY A 192 11.65 -14.90 6.20
N GLY A 193 11.59 -13.57 6.00
CA GLY A 193 10.32 -12.86 5.80
C GLY A 193 9.52 -13.40 4.61
N ILE A 194 10.16 -13.60 3.46
CA ILE A 194 9.51 -14.16 2.26
C ILE A 194 8.96 -15.57 2.52
N VAL A 195 9.76 -16.43 3.16
CA VAL A 195 9.37 -17.81 3.46
C VAL A 195 8.17 -17.85 4.40
N ILE A 196 8.21 -17.09 5.50
CA ILE A 196 7.10 -17.03 6.48
C ILE A 196 5.84 -16.46 5.84
N GLY A 197 5.95 -15.34 5.12
CA GLY A 197 4.81 -14.72 4.44
C GLY A 197 4.15 -15.65 3.43
N SER A 198 4.95 -16.38 2.66
CA SER A 198 4.46 -17.39 1.71
C SER A 198 3.77 -18.56 2.43
N ALA A 199 4.39 -19.07 3.50
CA ALA A 199 3.85 -20.17 4.29
C ALA A 199 2.50 -19.82 4.92
N ILE A 200 2.38 -18.64 5.54
CA ILE A 200 1.14 -18.15 6.14
C ILE A 200 0.05 -17.98 5.09
N ALA A 201 0.37 -17.38 3.93
CA ALA A 201 -0.62 -17.25 2.85
C ALA A 201 -1.12 -18.62 2.35
N LEU A 202 -0.22 -19.58 2.14
CA LEU A 202 -0.57 -20.94 1.71
C LEU A 202 -1.39 -21.69 2.75
N LEU A 203 -1.15 -21.46 4.05
CA LEU A 203 -1.94 -22.00 5.16
C LEU A 203 -3.36 -21.40 5.19
N LEU A 204 -3.49 -20.09 4.94
CA LEU A 204 -4.77 -19.39 5.03
C LEU A 204 -5.67 -19.57 3.80
N ILE A 205 -5.13 -19.86 2.62
CA ILE A 205 -5.90 -20.13 1.40
C ILE A 205 -6.96 -21.25 1.58
N PRO A 206 -6.64 -22.46 2.09
CA PRO A 206 -7.64 -23.50 2.32
C PRO A 206 -8.63 -23.13 3.42
N VAL A 207 -8.21 -22.36 4.43
CA VAL A 207 -9.12 -21.84 5.48
C VAL A 207 -10.18 -20.94 4.85
N ARG A 208 -9.78 -19.99 3.98
CA ARG A 208 -10.70 -19.10 3.25
C ARG A 208 -11.75 -19.87 2.45
N ARG A 209 -11.37 -20.98 1.81
CA ARG A 209 -12.31 -21.81 1.04
C ARG A 209 -13.41 -22.45 1.89
N ARG A 210 -13.16 -22.64 3.19
CA ARG A 210 -14.09 -23.30 4.11
C ARG A 210 -14.97 -22.32 4.89
N LEU A 211 -14.69 -21.01 4.83
CA LEU A 211 -15.47 -20.00 5.54
C LEU A 211 -16.78 -19.69 4.77
N PRO A 212 -17.95 -19.99 5.36
CA PRO A 212 -19.24 -19.79 4.68
C PRO A 212 -19.71 -18.33 4.75
N GLU A 213 -19.35 -17.60 5.81
CA GLU A 213 -19.89 -16.26 6.10
C GLU A 213 -18.94 -15.14 5.70
N THR A 214 -19.51 -14.09 5.11
CA THR A 214 -18.81 -12.87 4.68
C THR A 214 -18.06 -12.18 5.83
N LEU A 215 -18.68 -12.13 7.02
CA LEU A 215 -18.08 -11.50 8.20
C LEU A 215 -16.78 -12.21 8.62
N LEU A 216 -16.77 -13.55 8.62
CA LEU A 216 -15.58 -14.32 8.95
C LEU A 216 -14.45 -14.11 7.94
N HIS A 217 -14.77 -13.91 6.66
CA HIS A 217 -13.77 -13.52 5.66
C HIS A 217 -13.16 -12.15 5.96
N SER A 218 -13.96 -11.17 6.40
CA SER A 218 -13.47 -9.85 6.81
C SER A 218 -12.58 -9.95 8.05
N VAL A 219 -13.00 -10.70 9.09
CA VAL A 219 -12.18 -10.93 10.30
C VAL A 219 -10.86 -11.59 9.94
N LEU A 220 -10.88 -12.64 9.11
CA LEU A 220 -9.65 -13.29 8.65
C LEU A 220 -8.78 -12.34 7.84
N SER A 221 -9.37 -11.48 7.00
CA SER A 221 -8.66 -10.45 6.23
C SER A 221 -7.92 -9.47 7.16
N VAL A 222 -8.57 -8.99 8.23
CA VAL A 222 -7.97 -8.12 9.24
C VAL A 222 -6.87 -8.84 10.03
N ALA A 223 -7.08 -10.10 10.39
CA ALA A 223 -6.09 -10.87 11.16
C ALA A 223 -4.85 -11.26 10.34
N THR A 224 -4.99 -11.45 9.02
CA THR A 224 -3.93 -11.93 8.12
C THR A 224 -2.60 -11.17 8.23
N PRO A 225 -2.55 -9.81 8.16
CA PRO A 225 -1.30 -9.08 8.33
C PRO A 225 -0.59 -9.40 9.65
N PHE A 226 -1.33 -9.45 10.76
CA PHE A 226 -0.74 -9.72 12.07
C PHE A 226 -0.28 -11.18 12.20
N LEU A 227 -1.01 -12.13 11.60
CA LEU A 227 -0.61 -13.54 11.54
C LEU A 227 0.64 -13.77 10.69
N ALA A 228 0.91 -12.90 9.71
CA ALA A 228 2.15 -12.95 8.93
C ALA A 228 3.31 -12.24 9.64
N TYR A 229 3.02 -11.10 10.28
CA TYR A 229 4.03 -10.27 10.94
C TYR A 229 4.56 -10.92 12.23
N LEU A 230 3.67 -11.39 13.11
CA LEU A 230 4.05 -11.85 14.45
C LEU A 230 5.05 -13.03 14.44
N PRO A 231 4.86 -14.11 13.65
CA PRO A 231 5.84 -15.20 13.61
C PRO A 231 7.19 -14.77 13.05
N ALA A 232 7.20 -13.82 12.11
CA ALA A 232 8.44 -13.28 11.56
C ALA A 232 9.21 -12.47 12.60
N GLU A 233 8.52 -11.64 13.37
CA GLU A 233 9.11 -10.89 14.48
C GLU A 233 9.69 -11.82 15.56
N LEU A 234 8.94 -12.86 15.96
CA LEU A 234 9.39 -13.85 16.94
C LEU A 234 10.62 -14.67 16.47
N LEU A 235 10.82 -14.78 15.15
CA LEU A 235 11.97 -15.44 14.54
C LEU A 235 13.08 -14.46 14.16
N HIS A 236 12.95 -13.18 14.53
CA HIS A 236 13.90 -12.11 14.22
C HIS A 236 14.18 -11.95 12.71
N VAL A 237 13.18 -12.18 11.87
CA VAL A 237 13.23 -11.96 10.42
C VAL A 237 12.24 -10.87 10.02
N SER A 238 12.32 -10.38 8.78
CA SER A 238 11.55 -9.20 8.36
C SER A 238 10.03 -9.43 8.36
N GLY A 239 9.35 -8.93 9.39
CA GLY A 239 7.88 -8.92 9.49
C GLY A 239 7.20 -8.16 8.36
N VAL A 240 7.81 -7.07 7.90
CA VAL A 240 7.34 -6.30 6.73
C VAL A 240 7.31 -7.15 5.46
N LEU A 241 8.41 -7.84 5.13
CA LEU A 241 8.45 -8.71 3.96
C LEU A 241 7.51 -9.92 4.09
N ALA A 242 7.29 -10.42 5.32
CA ALA A 242 6.31 -11.45 5.56
C ALA A 242 4.88 -10.99 5.22
N VAL A 243 4.48 -9.80 5.68
CA VAL A 243 3.18 -9.21 5.36
C VAL A 243 3.02 -8.95 3.87
N VAL A 244 4.03 -8.33 3.25
CA VAL A 244 4.04 -8.00 1.82
C VAL A 244 3.91 -9.26 0.98
N THR A 245 4.72 -10.28 1.26
CA THR A 245 4.69 -11.54 0.53
C THR A 245 3.37 -12.27 0.74
N CYS A 246 2.84 -12.28 1.97
CA CYS A 246 1.54 -12.85 2.28
C CYS A 246 0.41 -12.16 1.49
N GLY A 247 0.42 -10.83 1.41
CA GLY A 247 -0.51 -10.04 0.62
C GLY A 247 -0.42 -10.35 -0.88
N LEU A 248 0.78 -10.37 -1.46
CA LEU A 248 0.99 -10.67 -2.88
C LEU A 248 0.54 -12.09 -3.27
N VAL A 249 0.82 -13.09 -2.43
CA VAL A 249 0.34 -14.47 -2.63
C VAL A 249 -1.20 -14.51 -2.51
N THR A 250 -1.76 -13.78 -1.56
CA THR A 250 -3.23 -13.67 -1.40
C THR A 250 -3.88 -13.01 -2.63
N THR A 251 -3.28 -11.98 -3.23
CA THR A 251 -3.76 -11.37 -4.49
C THR A 251 -3.81 -12.38 -5.63
N ARG A 252 -2.81 -13.27 -5.73
CA ARG A 252 -2.76 -14.29 -6.79
C ARG A 252 -3.91 -15.29 -6.69
N PHE A 253 -4.19 -15.81 -5.50
CA PHE A 253 -5.16 -16.89 -5.29
C PHE A 253 -6.55 -16.41 -4.85
N GLY A 254 -6.66 -15.20 -4.31
CA GLY A 254 -7.88 -14.58 -3.79
C GLY A 254 -9.08 -14.64 -4.73
N PRO A 255 -8.93 -14.30 -6.03
CA PRO A 255 -10.04 -14.35 -6.99
C PRO A 255 -10.71 -15.73 -7.13
N ARG A 256 -10.03 -16.82 -6.73
CA ARG A 256 -10.56 -18.19 -6.78
C ARG A 256 -11.20 -18.67 -5.47
N VAL A 257 -10.94 -18.00 -4.35
CA VAL A 257 -11.29 -18.53 -3.00
C VAL A 257 -12.15 -17.59 -2.17
N ILE A 258 -12.20 -16.32 -2.51
CA ILE A 258 -13.02 -15.32 -1.83
C ILE A 258 -14.33 -15.19 -2.62
N GLY A 259 -15.49 -15.13 -1.98
CA GLY A 259 -16.78 -14.85 -2.63
C GLY A 259 -16.92 -13.39 -3.07
N SER A 260 -17.92 -13.06 -3.89
CA SER A 260 -18.21 -11.68 -4.32
C SER A 260 -18.61 -10.77 -3.16
N ASP A 261 -19.54 -11.21 -2.31
CA ASP A 261 -19.95 -10.47 -1.11
C ASP A 261 -18.75 -10.13 -0.22
N ALA A 262 -17.87 -11.12 -0.01
CA ALA A 262 -16.68 -10.96 0.82
C ALA A 262 -15.65 -10.01 0.18
N ARG A 263 -15.52 -10.03 -1.15
CA ARG A 263 -14.65 -9.08 -1.87
C ARG A 263 -15.17 -7.65 -1.77
N ILE A 264 -16.45 -7.43 -2.05
CA ILE A 264 -17.07 -6.10 -1.98
C ILE A 264 -16.91 -5.52 -0.56
N GLN A 265 -17.23 -6.31 0.47
CA GLN A 265 -17.08 -5.88 1.85
C GLN A 265 -15.62 -5.61 2.22
N ALA A 266 -14.70 -6.48 1.81
CA ALA A 266 -13.28 -6.32 2.11
C ALA A 266 -12.67 -5.08 1.45
N ILE A 267 -12.99 -4.82 0.17
CA ILE A 267 -12.50 -3.64 -0.55
C ILE A 267 -12.99 -2.37 0.15
N ALA A 268 -14.30 -2.26 0.39
CA ALA A 268 -14.88 -1.09 1.05
C ALA A 268 -14.30 -0.87 2.46
N PHE A 269 -14.14 -1.93 3.24
CA PHE A 269 -13.53 -1.86 4.57
C PHE A 269 -12.09 -1.34 4.49
N TRP A 270 -11.27 -1.94 3.63
CA TRP A 270 -9.85 -1.59 3.58
C TRP A 270 -9.58 -0.22 2.96
N GLU A 271 -10.41 0.25 2.02
CA GLU A 271 -10.34 1.63 1.51
C GLU A 271 -10.53 2.65 2.64
N VAL A 272 -11.55 2.46 3.48
CA VAL A 272 -11.80 3.32 4.64
C VAL A 272 -10.72 3.14 5.71
N ALA A 273 -10.36 1.90 6.05
CA ALA A 273 -9.37 1.62 7.08
C ALA A 273 -7.99 2.17 6.72
N SER A 274 -7.51 1.94 5.49
CA SER A 274 -6.21 2.47 5.04
C SER A 274 -6.22 4.01 4.95
N TYR A 275 -7.33 4.61 4.51
CA TYR A 275 -7.48 6.07 4.54
C TYR A 275 -7.40 6.63 5.96
N LEU A 276 -8.11 6.02 6.92
CA LEU A 276 -8.07 6.44 8.32
C LEU A 276 -6.68 6.23 8.94
N LEU A 277 -6.04 5.07 8.70
CA LEU A 277 -4.71 4.76 9.23
C LEU A 277 -3.65 5.73 8.68
N ASN A 278 -3.63 5.98 7.37
CA ASN A 278 -2.70 6.93 6.76
C ASN A 278 -2.93 8.35 7.29
N SER A 279 -4.18 8.79 7.34
CA SER A 279 -4.48 10.16 7.79
C SER A 279 -4.21 10.35 9.29
N ALA A 280 -4.48 9.33 10.11
CA ALA A 280 -4.10 9.30 11.51
C ALA A 280 -2.58 9.39 11.67
N LEU A 281 -1.81 8.62 10.90
CA LEU A 281 -0.34 8.70 10.92
C LEU A 281 0.17 10.12 10.64
N PHE A 282 -0.36 10.82 9.63
CA PHE A 282 0.06 12.20 9.36
C PHE A 282 -0.27 13.17 10.50
N ILE A 283 -1.44 13.03 11.14
CA ILE A 283 -1.80 13.84 12.32
C ILE A 283 -0.85 13.53 13.48
N LEU A 284 -0.64 12.25 13.79
CA LEU A 284 0.22 11.81 14.90
C LEU A 284 1.67 12.26 14.72
N VAL A 285 2.20 12.14 13.50
CA VAL A 285 3.51 12.70 13.12
C VAL A 285 3.52 14.20 13.34
N GLY A 286 2.46 14.92 12.91
CA GLY A 286 2.33 16.36 13.11
C GLY A 286 2.38 16.75 14.58
N ILE A 287 1.64 16.03 15.45
CA ILE A 287 1.63 16.25 16.91
C ILE A 287 3.03 16.05 17.51
N GLN A 288 3.80 15.11 16.96
CA GLN A 288 5.17 14.82 17.43
C GLN A 288 6.17 15.92 17.03
N LEU A 289 5.93 16.71 15.97
CA LEU A 289 6.91 17.69 15.47
C LEU A 289 7.29 18.74 16.52
N PRO A 290 6.36 19.44 17.20
CA PRO A 290 6.74 20.40 18.25
C PRO A 290 7.49 19.76 19.41
N ALA A 291 7.13 18.52 19.78
CA ALA A 291 7.82 17.77 20.83
C ALA A 291 9.27 17.44 20.43
N ALA A 292 9.51 17.07 19.17
CA ALA A 292 10.86 16.82 18.65
C ALA A 292 11.74 18.07 18.71
N VAL A 293 11.17 19.27 18.46
CA VAL A 293 11.91 20.54 18.60
C VAL A 293 12.23 20.83 20.07
N ARG A 294 11.28 20.62 20.99
CA ARG A 294 11.48 20.87 22.43
C ARG A 294 12.45 19.89 23.08
N ALA A 295 12.50 18.65 22.59
CA ALA A 295 13.35 17.60 23.14
C ALA A 295 14.82 17.71 22.71
N LEU A 296 15.15 18.59 21.75
CA LEU A 296 16.50 18.77 21.25
C LEU A 296 17.40 19.43 22.31
N THR A 297 18.32 18.64 22.85
CA THR A 297 19.25 19.03 23.92
C THR A 297 20.69 18.62 23.64
N SER A 298 20.92 17.59 22.81
CA SER A 298 22.26 17.08 22.52
C SER A 298 23.10 17.98 21.61
N VAL A 299 22.44 18.76 20.75
CA VAL A 299 23.08 19.66 19.79
C VAL A 299 22.34 21.00 19.74
N SER A 300 23.03 22.06 19.34
CA SER A 300 22.38 23.35 19.14
C SER A 300 21.32 23.28 18.04
N LEU A 301 20.23 24.04 18.19
CA LEU A 301 19.16 24.11 17.19
C LEU A 301 19.70 24.51 15.80
N ALA A 302 20.68 25.42 15.75
CA ALA A 302 21.30 25.85 14.51
C ALA A 302 22.05 24.69 13.82
N GLN A 303 22.85 23.92 14.57
CA GLN A 303 23.56 22.76 14.05
C GLN A 303 22.60 21.67 13.57
N ALA A 304 21.54 21.38 14.33
CA ALA A 304 20.52 20.42 13.94
C ALA A 304 19.75 20.86 12.68
N ALA A 305 19.43 22.15 12.56
CA ALA A 305 18.77 22.70 11.38
C ALA A 305 19.67 22.63 10.14
N ILE A 306 20.96 22.96 10.27
CA ILE A 306 21.93 22.81 9.18
C ILE A 306 22.03 21.34 8.74
N ALA A 307 22.13 20.42 9.71
CA ALA A 307 22.15 19.00 9.43
C ALA A 307 20.87 18.53 8.72
N ALA A 308 19.71 18.96 9.18
CA ALA A 308 18.44 18.61 8.54
C ALA A 308 18.32 19.14 7.11
N CYS A 309 18.79 20.37 6.84
CA CYS A 309 18.86 20.91 5.49
C CYS A 309 19.83 20.13 4.60
N ALA A 310 21.05 19.86 5.08
CA ALA A 310 22.06 19.11 4.34
C ALA A 310 21.60 17.68 4.03
N VAL A 311 21.00 17.02 5.02
CA VAL A 311 20.42 15.68 4.87
C VAL A 311 19.25 15.71 3.89
N SER A 312 18.35 16.70 3.96
CA SER A 312 17.27 16.86 2.98
C SER A 312 17.80 16.98 1.54
N VAL A 313 18.88 17.76 1.35
CA VAL A 313 19.55 17.89 0.05
C VAL A 313 20.19 16.56 -0.38
N ALA A 314 20.84 15.82 0.52
CA ALA A 314 21.40 14.51 0.21
C ALA A 314 20.32 13.50 -0.20
N VAL A 315 19.23 13.46 0.55
CA VAL A 315 18.06 12.59 0.36
C VAL A 315 17.36 12.86 -0.99
N ILE A 316 17.24 14.13 -1.40
CA ILE A 316 16.69 14.52 -2.71
C ILE A 316 17.72 14.31 -3.83
N GLY A 317 18.96 14.72 -3.58
CA GLY A 317 20.08 14.69 -4.52
C GLY A 317 20.46 13.27 -4.92
N THR A 318 20.54 12.33 -3.98
CA THR A 318 20.83 10.92 -4.26
C THR A 318 19.75 10.31 -5.13
N ARG A 319 18.47 10.61 -4.87
CA ARG A 319 17.36 10.13 -5.73
C ARG A 319 17.46 10.71 -7.14
N LEU A 320 17.68 12.02 -7.27
CA LEU A 320 17.90 12.65 -8.59
C LEU A 320 19.08 12.02 -9.32
N LEU A 321 20.23 11.94 -8.67
CA LEU A 321 21.44 11.36 -9.24
C LEU A 321 21.20 9.92 -9.69
N TRP A 322 20.51 9.11 -8.89
CA TRP A 322 20.19 7.73 -9.23
C TRP A 322 19.36 7.62 -10.50
N PHE A 323 18.24 8.34 -10.59
CA PHE A 323 17.34 8.30 -11.76
C PHE A 323 18.00 8.85 -13.05
N TYR A 324 19.04 9.68 -12.92
CA TYR A 324 19.80 10.22 -14.04
C TYR A 324 21.13 9.51 -14.31
N SER A 325 21.61 8.60 -13.45
CA SER A 325 22.86 7.86 -13.67
C SER A 325 22.61 6.38 -13.97
N VAL A 326 21.81 5.70 -13.14
CA VAL A 326 21.64 4.25 -13.17
C VAL A 326 21.06 3.74 -14.49
N PRO A 327 20.08 4.38 -15.15
CA PRO A 327 19.62 3.93 -16.45
C PRO A 327 20.73 3.91 -17.52
N TYR A 328 21.71 4.81 -17.43
CA TYR A 328 22.85 4.82 -18.36
C TYR A 328 23.88 3.75 -18.01
N LEU A 329 24.11 3.50 -16.71
CA LEU A 329 24.97 2.40 -16.25
C LEU A 329 24.40 1.04 -16.65
N VAL A 330 23.11 0.81 -16.41
CA VAL A 330 22.41 -0.41 -16.84
C VAL A 330 22.48 -0.56 -18.36
N ARG A 331 22.33 0.53 -19.12
CA ARG A 331 22.49 0.51 -20.59
C ARG A 331 23.91 0.14 -21.03
N PHE A 332 24.92 0.57 -20.28
CA PHE A 332 26.31 0.24 -20.58
C PHE A 332 26.56 -1.27 -20.39
N LEU A 333 25.98 -1.86 -19.34
CA LEU A 333 26.16 -3.26 -18.96
C LEU A 333 25.22 -4.24 -19.71
N ASP A 334 23.97 -3.88 -19.98
CA ASP A 334 22.95 -4.72 -20.63
C ASP A 334 22.43 -4.07 -21.92
N ARG A 335 22.92 -4.57 -23.07
CA ARG A 335 22.61 -4.05 -24.41
C ARG A 335 21.42 -4.71 -25.10
N ARG A 336 20.62 -5.52 -24.40
CA ARG A 336 19.51 -6.28 -25.01
C ARG A 336 18.46 -5.36 -25.66
N PRO A 337 17.93 -5.72 -26.84
CA PRO A 337 16.96 -4.90 -27.57
C PRO A 337 15.65 -4.69 -26.81
N GLN A 338 15.24 -5.62 -25.94
CA GLN A 338 14.03 -5.50 -25.10
C GLN A 338 14.06 -4.31 -24.12
N GLN A 339 15.26 -3.78 -23.80
CA GLN A 339 15.41 -2.58 -22.98
C GLN A 339 15.03 -1.30 -23.74
N ARG A 340 14.96 -1.35 -25.09
CA ARG A 340 14.61 -0.19 -25.92
C ARG A 340 13.12 0.15 -25.84
N ASP A 341 12.27 -0.86 -25.69
CA ASP A 341 10.82 -0.68 -25.62
C ASP A 341 10.35 -0.20 -24.23
N ARG A 342 11.22 -0.32 -23.22
CA ARG A 342 10.99 0.12 -21.83
C ARG A 342 11.57 1.51 -21.53
N ARG A 343 11.97 2.26 -22.56
CA ARG A 343 12.66 3.55 -22.41
C ARG A 343 11.74 4.60 -21.81
N ILE A 344 12.12 5.10 -20.64
CA ILE A 344 11.58 6.31 -20.05
C ILE A 344 12.43 7.49 -20.51
N THR A 345 11.81 8.47 -21.16
CA THR A 345 12.49 9.69 -21.64
C THR A 345 12.91 10.57 -20.46
N ALA A 346 13.92 11.44 -20.64
CA ALA A 346 14.38 12.32 -19.56
C ALA A 346 13.26 13.17 -18.92
N PRO A 347 12.27 13.70 -19.68
CA PRO A 347 11.11 14.39 -19.09
C PRO A 347 10.25 13.51 -18.18
N GLN A 348 10.16 12.21 -18.47
CA GLN A 348 9.37 11.25 -17.68
C GLN A 348 10.13 10.74 -16.44
N ARG A 349 11.47 10.83 -16.42
CA ARG A 349 12.30 10.46 -15.26
C ARG A 349 12.20 11.48 -14.13
N LEU A 350 12.06 12.77 -14.46
CA LEU A 350 12.01 13.82 -13.45
C LEU A 350 10.85 13.62 -12.45
N PRO A 351 9.59 13.38 -12.86
CA PRO A 351 8.51 13.07 -11.92
C PRO A 351 8.78 11.88 -11.01
N LEU A 352 9.42 10.81 -11.52
CA LEU A 352 9.77 9.61 -10.74
C LEU A 352 10.82 9.92 -9.67
N ALA A 353 11.83 10.72 -10.03
CA ALA A 353 12.86 11.16 -9.10
C ALA A 353 12.29 12.16 -8.07
N TRP A 354 11.35 13.00 -8.48
CA TRP A 354 10.68 14.00 -7.62
C TRP A 354 9.65 13.39 -6.67
N ALA A 355 9.18 12.18 -6.94
CA ALA A 355 8.22 11.44 -6.13
C ALA A 355 8.83 10.79 -4.87
N GLY A 356 10.00 11.22 -4.40
CA GLY A 356 10.58 10.72 -3.15
C GLY A 356 10.07 11.49 -1.93
N MET A 357 8.79 11.40 -1.56
CA MET A 357 8.34 11.98 -0.29
C MET A 357 8.68 11.05 0.87
N ARG A 358 9.02 11.59 2.05
CA ARG A 358 9.31 10.78 3.25
C ARG A 358 8.07 10.82 4.15
N GLY A 359 7.74 9.67 4.71
CA GLY A 359 6.45 9.44 5.36
C GLY A 359 6.54 9.24 6.86
N ALA A 360 5.39 8.92 7.45
CA ALA A 360 5.24 8.65 8.87
C ALA A 360 6.09 7.45 9.35
N ILE A 361 6.31 6.46 8.48
CA ILE A 361 7.11 5.27 8.76
C ILE A 361 8.55 5.65 9.13
N SER A 362 9.14 6.65 8.46
CA SER A 362 10.46 7.19 8.83
C SER A 362 10.47 7.75 10.25
N LEU A 363 9.46 8.53 10.66
CA LEU A 363 9.45 9.05 12.03
C LEU A 363 9.30 7.92 13.06
N ALA A 364 8.45 6.94 12.80
CA ALA A 364 8.30 5.79 13.67
C ALA A 364 9.62 5.01 13.83
N ALA A 365 10.31 4.78 12.71
CA ALA A 365 11.65 4.19 12.69
C ALA A 365 12.68 5.04 13.45
N ALA A 366 12.60 6.36 13.42
CA ALA A 366 13.47 7.22 14.25
C ALA A 366 13.23 7.03 15.75
N LEU A 367 11.97 6.75 16.14
CA LEU A 367 11.58 6.64 17.54
C LEU A 367 11.95 5.28 18.15
N THR A 368 12.19 4.24 17.34
CA THR A 368 12.64 2.92 17.81
C THR A 368 14.07 2.94 18.36
N VAL A 369 14.85 3.96 18.00
CA VAL A 369 16.22 4.12 18.52
C VAL A 369 16.14 4.15 20.05
N PRO A 370 16.80 3.20 20.75
CA PRO A 370 16.69 3.10 22.19
C PRO A 370 17.29 4.34 22.86
N ALA A 371 16.73 4.74 24.00
CA ALA A 371 17.29 5.84 24.79
C ALA A 371 18.55 5.42 25.55
N VAL A 372 18.65 4.13 25.88
CA VAL A 372 19.71 3.54 26.67
C VAL A 372 20.11 2.21 26.04
N THR A 373 21.40 1.91 25.96
CA THR A 373 21.92 0.62 25.49
C THR A 373 21.66 -0.48 26.53
N ALA A 374 21.85 -1.74 26.14
CA ALA A 374 21.69 -2.88 27.05
C ALA A 374 22.63 -2.81 28.29
N GLU A 375 23.76 -2.12 28.16
CA GLU A 375 24.74 -1.89 29.22
C GLU A 375 24.43 -0.68 30.12
N GLY A 376 23.33 0.05 29.85
CA GLY A 376 22.92 1.21 30.63
C GLY A 376 23.51 2.55 30.15
N HIS A 377 24.22 2.58 29.03
CA HIS A 377 24.76 3.84 28.47
C HIS A 377 23.68 4.62 27.71
N VAL A 378 23.62 5.93 27.90
CA VAL A 378 22.68 6.78 27.14
C VAL A 378 23.11 6.85 25.68
N VAL A 379 22.19 6.59 24.75
CA VAL A 379 22.45 6.76 23.32
C VAL A 379 22.52 8.24 23.00
N GLU A 380 23.73 8.73 22.78
CA GLU A 380 23.96 10.13 22.43
C GLU A 380 23.29 10.50 21.10
N GLN A 381 22.84 11.75 20.95
CA GLN A 381 22.29 12.32 19.72
C GLN A 381 20.98 11.68 19.20
N ARG A 382 20.29 10.84 19.99
CA ARG A 382 18.98 10.27 19.65
C ARG A 382 17.93 11.33 19.31
N ASP A 383 17.84 12.36 20.15
CA ASP A 383 16.96 13.51 19.96
C ASP A 383 17.22 14.23 18.64
N ALA A 384 18.49 14.32 18.22
CA ALA A 384 18.86 14.86 16.92
C ALA A 384 18.39 13.98 15.75
N VAL A 385 18.42 12.65 15.87
CA VAL A 385 17.86 11.73 14.85
C VAL A 385 16.36 11.99 14.65
N VAL A 386 15.61 12.10 15.74
CA VAL A 386 14.17 12.37 15.70
C VAL A 386 13.90 13.75 15.10
N PHE A 387 14.63 14.78 15.54
CA PHE A 387 14.51 16.14 15.02
C PHE A 387 14.82 16.22 13.52
N ILE A 388 15.96 15.68 13.08
CA ILE A 388 16.35 15.71 11.67
C ILE A 388 15.33 14.95 10.83
N THR A 389 14.89 13.78 11.28
CA THR A 389 13.88 12.99 10.56
C THR A 389 12.57 13.76 10.40
N ALA A 390 12.09 14.37 11.48
CA ALA A 390 10.91 15.23 11.49
C ALA A 390 11.04 16.38 10.48
N VAL A 391 12.15 17.11 10.49
CA VAL A 391 12.38 18.23 9.56
C VAL A 391 12.49 17.75 8.12
N VAL A 392 13.17 16.63 7.85
CA VAL A 392 13.27 16.07 6.48
C VAL A 392 11.89 15.65 5.95
N ILE A 393 11.03 15.06 6.78
CA ILE A 393 9.64 14.75 6.41
C ILE A 393 8.90 16.04 6.03
N VAL A 394 8.97 17.07 6.89
CA VAL A 394 8.32 18.36 6.61
C VAL A 394 8.85 18.98 5.32
N VAL A 395 10.17 19.07 5.15
CA VAL A 395 10.81 19.64 3.95
C VAL A 395 10.40 18.87 2.71
N THR A 396 10.50 17.54 2.71
CA THR A 396 10.17 16.76 1.52
C THR A 396 8.68 16.81 1.19
N LEU A 397 7.79 16.79 2.17
CA LEU A 397 6.36 16.92 1.90
C LEU A 397 5.98 18.33 1.42
N THR A 398 6.46 19.39 2.09
CA THR A 398 6.10 20.78 1.77
C THR A 398 6.76 21.29 0.49
N PHE A 399 7.96 20.79 0.15
CA PHE A 399 8.66 21.16 -1.06
C PHE A 399 8.29 20.25 -2.24
N LEU A 400 8.41 18.92 -2.11
CA LEU A 400 8.16 18.00 -3.22
C LEU A 400 6.67 17.80 -3.49
N GLY A 401 5.84 17.79 -2.45
CA GLY A 401 4.39 17.57 -2.58
C GLY A 401 3.74 18.58 -3.53
N PRO A 402 3.70 19.89 -3.23
CA PRO A 402 3.04 20.88 -4.09
C PRO A 402 3.68 21.05 -5.46
N THR A 403 4.98 20.75 -5.60
CA THR A 403 5.70 20.90 -6.87
C THR A 403 5.49 19.71 -7.81
N LEU A 404 5.26 18.51 -7.29
CA LEU A 404 5.09 17.27 -8.06
C LEU A 404 3.99 17.32 -9.14
N PRO A 405 2.76 17.81 -8.89
CA PRO A 405 1.71 17.87 -9.92
C PRO A 405 2.12 18.71 -11.12
N THR A 406 2.87 19.78 -10.88
CA THR A 406 3.38 20.66 -11.92
C THR A 406 4.48 19.97 -12.74
N VAL A 407 5.38 19.24 -12.07
CA VAL A 407 6.42 18.44 -12.73
C VAL A 407 5.78 17.32 -13.58
N VAL A 408 4.77 16.63 -13.06
CA VAL A 408 4.01 15.59 -13.78
C VAL A 408 3.32 16.16 -15.01
N ARG A 409 2.64 17.30 -14.91
CA ARG A 409 1.99 17.96 -16.05
C ARG A 409 2.97 18.35 -17.15
N ARG A 410 4.17 18.81 -16.78
CA ARG A 410 5.22 19.18 -17.74
C ARG A 410 5.83 17.97 -18.45
N ALA A 411 5.84 16.80 -17.81
CA ALA A 411 6.37 15.58 -18.39
C ALA A 411 5.54 15.03 -19.56
N ARG A 412 4.28 15.47 -19.72
CA ARG A 412 3.34 15.04 -20.78
C ARG A 412 3.37 13.52 -21.00
N PHE A 413 3.02 12.77 -19.95
CA PHE A 413 2.90 11.32 -20.08
C PHE A 413 1.89 10.95 -21.17
N PRO A 414 2.19 9.93 -22.02
CA PRO A 414 1.21 9.41 -22.96
C PRO A 414 0.00 8.83 -22.20
N GLU A 415 -1.17 8.86 -22.84
CA GLU A 415 -2.35 8.20 -22.30
C GLU A 415 -2.09 6.69 -22.11
N ASP A 416 -2.74 6.09 -21.11
CA ASP A 416 -2.54 4.69 -20.72
C ASP A 416 -3.27 3.74 -21.71
N GLU A 417 -2.87 3.77 -22.99
CA GLU A 417 -3.47 3.01 -24.09
C GLU A 417 -3.51 1.50 -23.80
N VAL A 418 -2.49 0.99 -23.10
CA VAL A 418 -2.37 -0.42 -22.72
C VAL A 418 -3.54 -0.85 -21.83
N LYS A 419 -3.90 -0.05 -20.83
CA LYS A 419 -5.04 -0.36 -19.96
C LYS A 419 -6.34 -0.40 -20.76
N THR A 420 -6.55 0.57 -21.64
CA THR A 420 -7.75 0.64 -22.49
C THR A 420 -7.82 -0.58 -23.42
N ALA A 421 -6.69 -0.99 -23.99
CA ALA A 421 -6.58 -2.19 -24.79
C ALA A 421 -6.87 -3.47 -23.98
N GLU A 422 -6.33 -3.60 -22.77
CA GLU A 422 -6.59 -4.75 -21.89
C GLU A 422 -8.04 -4.82 -21.42
N LEU A 423 -8.66 -3.68 -21.08
CA LEU A 423 -10.08 -3.61 -20.75
C LEU A 423 -10.96 -4.03 -21.94
N THR A 424 -10.60 -3.58 -23.13
CA THR A 424 -11.32 -3.93 -24.37
C THR A 424 -11.17 -5.42 -24.64
N LEU A 425 -9.95 -5.95 -24.53
CA LEU A 425 -9.65 -7.38 -24.69
C LEU A 425 -10.46 -8.22 -23.69
N ALA A 426 -10.44 -7.87 -22.41
CA ALA A 426 -11.17 -8.58 -21.37
C ALA A 426 -12.67 -8.64 -21.69
N ARG A 427 -13.27 -7.49 -22.01
CA ARG A 427 -14.69 -7.40 -22.39
C ARG A 427 -15.02 -8.25 -23.61
N CYS A 428 -14.24 -8.14 -24.69
CA CYS A 428 -14.48 -8.93 -25.90
C CYS A 428 -14.40 -10.44 -25.63
N HIS A 429 -13.41 -10.90 -24.88
CA HIS A 429 -13.25 -12.32 -24.56
C HIS A 429 -14.36 -12.83 -23.63
N MET A 430 -14.77 -12.06 -22.63
CA MET A 430 -15.88 -12.38 -21.74
C MET A 430 -17.19 -12.51 -22.51
N SER A 431 -17.57 -11.49 -23.29
CA SER A 431 -18.81 -11.53 -24.09
C SER A 431 -18.80 -12.69 -25.08
N SER A 432 -17.66 -12.93 -25.76
CA SER A 432 -17.53 -14.07 -26.69
C SER A 432 -17.67 -15.42 -25.97
N ALA A 433 -17.12 -15.55 -24.76
CA ALA A 433 -17.23 -16.78 -23.97
C ALA A 433 -18.65 -17.00 -23.46
N ALA A 434 -19.31 -15.94 -22.99
CA ALA A 434 -20.72 -15.97 -22.58
C ALA A 434 -21.64 -16.39 -23.73
N LEU A 435 -21.49 -15.79 -24.92
CA LEU A 435 -22.27 -16.13 -26.12
C LEU A 435 -22.07 -17.59 -26.55
N ARG A 436 -20.85 -18.12 -26.47
CA ARG A 436 -20.57 -19.54 -26.77
C ARG A 436 -21.20 -20.50 -25.76
N ALA A 437 -21.21 -20.13 -24.47
CA ALA A 437 -21.73 -20.99 -23.40
C ALA A 437 -23.27 -20.92 -23.28
N LEU A 438 -23.88 -19.82 -23.73
CA LEU A 438 -25.30 -19.52 -23.56
C LEU A 438 -26.26 -20.62 -24.05
N PRO A 439 -26.11 -21.22 -25.25
CA PRO A 439 -27.06 -22.23 -25.73
C PRO A 439 -27.08 -23.50 -24.89
N GLU A 440 -25.89 -23.98 -24.48
CA GLU A 440 -25.75 -25.16 -23.63
C GLU A 440 -26.29 -24.91 -22.22
N LEU A 441 -25.97 -23.75 -21.62
CA LEU A 441 -26.47 -23.37 -20.30
C LEU A 441 -27.98 -23.16 -20.29
N ALA A 442 -28.55 -22.53 -21.33
CA ALA A 442 -29.98 -22.33 -21.48
C ALA A 442 -30.72 -23.68 -21.56
N ARG A 443 -30.21 -24.63 -22.34
CA ARG A 443 -30.75 -25.99 -22.44
C ARG A 443 -30.69 -26.73 -21.10
N ARG A 444 -29.55 -26.68 -20.40
CA ARG A 444 -29.39 -27.33 -19.07
C ARG A 444 -30.34 -26.77 -18.01
N LEU A 445 -30.62 -25.47 -18.06
CA LEU A 445 -31.46 -24.79 -17.07
C LEU A 445 -32.94 -24.69 -17.49
N GLY A 446 -33.32 -25.26 -18.63
CA GLY A 446 -34.69 -25.25 -19.14
C GLY A 446 -35.18 -23.87 -19.57
N VAL A 447 -34.28 -22.98 -19.99
CA VAL A 447 -34.62 -21.64 -20.48
C VAL A 447 -35.02 -21.72 -21.96
N PRO A 448 -36.17 -21.12 -22.38
CA PRO A 448 -36.60 -21.13 -23.77
C PRO A 448 -35.58 -20.49 -24.71
N GLU A 449 -35.41 -21.08 -25.89
CA GLU A 449 -34.43 -20.63 -26.90
C GLU A 449 -34.66 -19.16 -27.32
N ALA A 450 -35.91 -18.72 -27.49
CA ALA A 450 -36.24 -17.32 -27.79
C ALA A 450 -35.87 -16.34 -26.66
N ALA A 451 -35.74 -16.80 -25.42
CA ALA A 451 -35.28 -15.98 -24.30
C ALA A 451 -33.75 -15.94 -24.26
N ALA A 452 -33.09 -17.06 -24.56
CA ALA A 452 -31.64 -17.11 -24.73
C ALA A 452 -31.17 -16.24 -25.92
N LEU A 453 -31.86 -16.29 -27.06
CA LEU A 453 -31.58 -15.45 -28.24
C LEU A 453 -31.67 -13.95 -27.92
N ARG A 454 -32.70 -13.52 -27.18
CA ARG A 454 -32.81 -12.12 -26.72
C ARG A 454 -31.66 -11.72 -25.81
N MET A 455 -31.25 -12.62 -24.91
CA MET A 455 -30.10 -12.35 -24.04
C MET A 455 -28.78 -12.31 -24.82
N ALA A 456 -28.65 -13.12 -25.88
CA ALA A 456 -27.51 -13.03 -26.81
C ALA A 456 -27.46 -11.64 -27.47
N GLN A 457 -28.60 -11.14 -27.95
CA GLN A 457 -28.72 -9.79 -28.52
C GLN A 457 -28.40 -8.70 -27.49
N ASP A 458 -28.87 -8.83 -26.25
CA ASP A 458 -28.55 -7.87 -25.18
C ASP A 458 -27.04 -7.84 -24.86
N ILE A 459 -26.38 -9.00 -24.88
CA ILE A 459 -24.91 -9.11 -24.72
C ILE A 459 -24.16 -8.45 -25.88
N GLU A 460 -24.64 -8.63 -27.12
CA GLU A 460 -24.06 -8.00 -28.32
C GLU A 460 -24.28 -6.48 -28.35
N ASP A 461 -25.51 -6.03 -28.04
CA ASP A 461 -25.93 -4.63 -28.07
C ASP A 461 -25.56 -3.84 -26.79
N ARG A 462 -25.04 -4.52 -25.77
CA ARG A 462 -24.71 -3.96 -24.44
C ARG A 462 -25.90 -3.28 -23.75
N ARG A 463 -27.11 -3.84 -23.90
CA ARG A 463 -28.35 -3.28 -23.32
C ARG A 463 -28.74 -3.99 -22.03
N ALA A 464 -29.43 -3.26 -21.15
CA ALA A 464 -29.96 -3.83 -19.91
C ALA A 464 -31.22 -4.67 -20.21
N PRO A 465 -31.38 -5.84 -19.58
CA PRO A 465 -32.47 -6.77 -19.90
C PRO A 465 -33.85 -6.24 -19.45
N ALA A 466 -34.89 -6.57 -20.23
CA ALA A 466 -36.29 -6.19 -19.97
C ALA A 466 -36.99 -7.11 -18.93
N PRO A 467 -37.91 -6.59 -18.08
CA PRO A 467 -38.54 -7.40 -17.03
C PRO A 467 -39.69 -8.30 -17.55
N GLY A 468 -39.78 -9.56 -17.08
CA GLY A 468 -40.88 -10.49 -17.36
C GLY A 468 -41.08 -11.59 -16.30
N ALA A 469 -42.23 -12.29 -16.34
CA ALA A 469 -42.88 -13.19 -15.35
C ALA A 469 -42.04 -14.08 -14.38
N THR A 470 -42.59 -14.30 -13.17
CA THR A 470 -41.96 -14.84 -11.93
C THR A 470 -41.26 -16.20 -12.05
N ARG A 471 -41.80 -17.21 -12.75
CA ARG A 471 -41.11 -18.50 -12.97
C ARG A 471 -39.99 -18.43 -14.02
N ARG A 472 -40.17 -17.57 -15.04
CA ARG A 472 -39.12 -17.27 -16.03
C ARG A 472 -37.98 -16.48 -15.39
N ARG A 473 -38.25 -15.68 -14.35
CA ARG A 473 -37.20 -14.94 -13.59
C ARG A 473 -36.20 -15.87 -12.95
N GLU A 474 -36.63 -16.99 -12.35
CA GLU A 474 -35.71 -17.85 -11.61
C GLU A 474 -34.80 -18.69 -12.52
N SER A 475 -35.34 -19.26 -13.60
CA SER A 475 -34.50 -19.94 -14.62
C SER A 475 -33.58 -18.96 -15.34
N MET A 476 -34.05 -17.74 -15.63
CA MET A 476 -33.23 -16.69 -16.24
C MET A 476 -32.13 -16.21 -15.28
N ARG A 477 -32.45 -15.99 -14.01
CA ARG A 477 -31.48 -15.62 -12.97
C ARG A 477 -30.38 -16.67 -12.83
N ARG A 478 -30.75 -17.96 -12.80
CA ARG A 478 -29.76 -19.05 -12.77
C ARG A 478 -28.88 -19.07 -14.02
N LEU A 479 -29.44 -18.73 -15.17
CA LEU A 479 -28.69 -18.61 -16.42
C LEU A 479 -27.71 -17.42 -16.38
N GLU A 480 -28.17 -16.26 -15.93
CA GLU A 480 -27.34 -15.07 -15.74
C GLU A 480 -26.19 -15.34 -14.75
N LEU A 481 -26.46 -15.97 -13.61
CA LEU A 481 -25.43 -16.36 -12.64
C LEU A 481 -24.42 -17.36 -13.24
N ALA A 482 -24.89 -18.32 -14.04
CA ALA A 482 -24.00 -19.26 -14.71
C ALA A 482 -23.11 -18.57 -15.76
N LEU A 483 -23.64 -17.59 -16.49
CA LEU A 483 -22.87 -16.80 -17.44
C LEU A 483 -21.84 -15.90 -16.75
N LEU A 484 -22.22 -15.24 -15.64
CA LEU A 484 -21.28 -14.47 -14.82
C LEU A 484 -20.11 -15.34 -14.35
N GLN A 485 -20.36 -16.61 -14.02
CA GLN A 485 -19.29 -17.55 -13.69
C GLN A 485 -18.38 -17.85 -14.88
N VAL A 486 -18.92 -18.06 -16.09
CA VAL A 486 -18.13 -18.24 -17.32
C VAL A 486 -17.26 -17.01 -17.61
N GLU A 487 -17.83 -15.82 -17.46
CA GLU A 487 -17.12 -14.56 -17.65
C GLU A 487 -15.97 -14.40 -16.64
N ARG A 488 -16.20 -14.75 -15.37
CA ARG A 488 -15.16 -14.75 -14.34
C ARG A 488 -14.04 -15.73 -14.62
N ASP A 489 -14.36 -16.94 -15.03
CA ASP A 489 -13.36 -17.96 -15.35
C ASP A 489 -12.52 -17.51 -16.54
N THR A 490 -13.16 -16.95 -17.57
CA THR A 490 -12.47 -16.33 -18.72
C THR A 490 -11.53 -15.19 -18.27
N LEU A 491 -12.01 -14.30 -17.41
CA LEU A 491 -11.22 -13.18 -16.89
C LEU A 491 -10.02 -13.66 -16.07
N ARG A 492 -10.19 -14.70 -15.25
CA ARG A 492 -9.12 -15.34 -14.49
C ARG A 492 -8.07 -15.97 -15.41
N ASP A 493 -8.50 -16.67 -16.46
CA ASP A 493 -7.63 -17.31 -17.43
C ASP A 493 -6.79 -16.29 -18.21
N LEU A 494 -7.39 -15.17 -18.63
CA LEU A 494 -6.66 -14.07 -19.27
C LEU A 494 -5.55 -13.51 -18.36
N ARG A 495 -5.85 -13.33 -17.07
CA ARG A 495 -4.87 -12.86 -16.09
C ARG A 495 -3.81 -13.91 -15.79
N ASP A 496 -4.18 -15.19 -15.71
CA ASP A 496 -3.24 -16.28 -15.48
C ASP A 496 -2.28 -16.50 -16.67
N ALA A 497 -2.77 -16.27 -17.89
CA ALA A 497 -1.98 -16.21 -19.13
C ALA A 497 -1.17 -14.89 -19.28
N GLY A 498 -1.34 -13.92 -18.38
CA GLY A 498 -0.65 -12.63 -18.41
C GLY A 498 -1.14 -11.66 -19.49
N ARG A 499 -2.28 -11.94 -20.14
CA ARG A 499 -2.89 -11.10 -21.18
C ARG A 499 -3.47 -9.80 -20.63
N ILE A 500 -3.87 -9.80 -19.36
CA ILE A 500 -4.34 -8.63 -18.61
C ILE A 500 -3.63 -8.55 -17.25
N ASP A 501 -3.50 -7.36 -16.67
CA ASP A 501 -2.98 -7.21 -15.30
C ASP A 501 -4.04 -7.46 -14.20
N ASP A 502 -3.56 -7.55 -12.96
CA ASP A 502 -4.39 -7.73 -11.77
C ASP A 502 -5.30 -6.51 -11.47
N ILE A 503 -4.99 -5.32 -12.00
CA ILE A 503 -5.79 -4.10 -11.80
C ILE A 503 -7.01 -4.11 -12.74
N VAL A 504 -6.82 -4.49 -14.00
CA VAL A 504 -7.86 -4.71 -15.00
C VAL A 504 -8.77 -5.85 -14.54
N LEU A 505 -8.18 -6.97 -14.08
CA LEU A 505 -8.94 -8.06 -13.45
C LEU A 505 -9.86 -7.51 -12.35
N ARG A 506 -9.32 -6.75 -11.39
CA ARG A 506 -10.11 -6.22 -10.27
C ARG A 506 -11.19 -5.25 -10.72
N THR A 507 -10.85 -4.32 -11.62
CA THR A 507 -11.79 -3.33 -12.14
C THR A 507 -13.00 -4.00 -12.82
N VAL A 508 -12.76 -5.06 -13.60
CA VAL A 508 -13.84 -5.80 -14.26
C VAL A 508 -14.56 -6.71 -13.27
N GLN A 509 -13.84 -7.33 -12.35
CA GLN A 509 -14.39 -8.20 -11.31
C GLN A 509 -15.34 -7.46 -10.35
N GLU A 510 -15.03 -6.22 -9.98
CA GLU A 510 -15.92 -5.35 -9.19
C GLU A 510 -17.30 -5.19 -9.86
N VAL A 511 -17.33 -5.01 -11.18
CA VAL A 511 -18.58 -4.91 -11.94
C VAL A 511 -19.36 -6.24 -11.91
N LEU A 512 -18.66 -7.37 -12.11
CA LEU A 512 -19.28 -8.69 -12.06
C LEU A 512 -19.81 -9.04 -10.67
N ASP A 513 -19.12 -8.61 -9.62
CA ASP A 513 -19.53 -8.83 -8.24
C ASP A 513 -20.79 -8.04 -7.89
N VAL A 514 -20.89 -6.79 -8.32
CA VAL A 514 -22.10 -5.98 -8.13
C VAL A 514 -23.31 -6.61 -8.83
N GLU A 515 -23.15 -7.10 -10.06
CA GLU A 515 -24.25 -7.78 -10.76
C GLU A 515 -24.64 -9.10 -10.07
N GLU A 516 -23.69 -9.91 -9.61
CA GLU A 516 -24.02 -11.13 -8.87
C GLU A 516 -24.81 -10.83 -7.58
N VAL A 517 -24.38 -9.84 -6.79
CA VAL A 517 -25.09 -9.45 -5.56
C VAL A 517 -26.50 -8.93 -5.87
N ARG A 518 -26.65 -8.17 -6.96
CA ARG A 518 -27.95 -7.68 -7.43
C ARG A 518 -28.88 -8.86 -7.80
N LEU A 519 -28.35 -9.89 -8.46
CA LEU A 519 -29.10 -11.11 -8.79
C LEU A 519 -29.38 -11.97 -7.56
N GLY A 520 -28.48 -12.01 -6.59
CA GLY A 520 -28.66 -12.70 -5.32
C GLY A 520 -29.77 -12.09 -4.45
N ARG A 521 -29.79 -10.77 -4.27
CA ARG A 521 -30.82 -10.07 -3.46
C ARG A 521 -32.24 -10.22 -4.00
N LYS A 522 -32.40 -10.24 -5.33
CA LYS A 522 -33.71 -10.48 -5.96
C LYS A 522 -34.30 -11.83 -5.59
N ALA A 523 -33.47 -12.85 -5.33
CA ALA A 523 -33.94 -14.16 -4.90
C ALA A 523 -34.50 -14.13 -3.48
N HIS A 524 -33.81 -13.47 -2.54
CA HIS A 524 -34.28 -13.33 -1.16
C HIS A 524 -35.63 -12.60 -1.05
N HIS A 525 -35.82 -11.52 -1.82
CA HIS A 525 -37.10 -10.83 -1.88
C HIS A 525 -38.21 -11.68 -2.50
N ALA A 526 -37.94 -12.41 -3.59
CA ALA A 526 -38.94 -13.29 -4.20
C ALA A 526 -39.37 -14.44 -3.26
N THR A 527 -38.44 -15.01 -2.47
CA THR A 527 -38.78 -16.00 -1.45
C THR A 527 -39.57 -15.41 -0.28
N ALA A 528 -39.26 -14.18 0.14
CA ALA A 528 -39.97 -13.50 1.23
C ALA A 528 -41.41 -13.14 0.83
N GLU A 529 -41.62 -12.61 -0.37
CA GLU A 529 -42.96 -12.33 -0.93
C GLU A 529 -43.76 -13.64 -1.09
N SER A 530 -43.16 -14.71 -1.62
CA SER A 530 -43.85 -16.01 -1.74
C SER A 530 -44.23 -16.66 -0.41
N SER A 531 -43.54 -16.29 0.67
CA SER A 531 -43.83 -16.78 2.03
C SER A 531 -44.89 -15.96 2.76
N GLN A 532 -45.17 -14.73 2.31
CA GLN A 532 -46.28 -13.89 2.81
C GLN A 532 -47.61 -14.19 2.10
N ASP A 533 -47.56 -14.75 0.88
CA ASP A 533 -48.74 -15.12 0.07
C ASP A 533 -49.21 -16.58 0.28
N ASP A 534 -48.76 -17.27 1.34
CA ASP A 534 -49.26 -18.60 1.68
C ASP A 534 -50.35 -18.53 2.77
N PRO A 535 -51.65 -18.53 2.41
CA PRO A 535 -52.75 -18.54 3.38
C PRO A 535 -52.92 -19.88 4.11
N ALA A 536 -52.01 -20.86 3.93
CA ALA A 536 -52.08 -22.16 4.59
C ALA A 536 -51.29 -22.26 5.91
N ARG A 537 -50.78 -21.14 6.46
CA ARG A 537 -50.21 -21.08 7.81
C ARG A 537 -50.90 -20.02 8.67
N SER A 538 -52.18 -20.27 8.98
CA SER A 538 -52.85 -19.73 10.17
C SER A 538 -52.82 -20.76 11.27
#